data_AF-A0A3G3JUE6-F1
#
_entry.id   AF-A0A3G3JUE6-F1
#
_cell.length_a   1.000
_cell.length_b   1.000
_cell.length_c   1.000
_cell.angle_alpha   90.00
_cell.angle_beta   90.00
_cell.angle_gamma   90.00
#
_symmetry.space_group_name_H-M   'P 1'
#
loop_
_entity.id
_entity.type
_entity.pdbx_description
1 polymer ?
#
loop_
_entity_poly.entity_id
_entity_poly.type
_entity_poly.pdbx_seq_one_letter_code
_entity_poly.pdbx_strand_id
1 'polypeptide(L)' 'MSKAVKKKKAVPEGRVQPQMKIVMSDVCAVCRTPCTRGLAYLERMRQPGAVGTGVPCVLTLPGKK' A
#
# COMPACT_ATOMS: atom_id res chain seq x y z
N MET A 1 -43.98 21.98 8.34
CA MET A 1 -43.36 20.64 8.47
C MET A 1 -42.13 20.60 7.58
N SER A 2 -40.95 20.93 8.14
CA SER A 2 -39.71 21.09 7.37
C SER A 2 -39.03 19.73 7.16
N LYS A 3 -38.93 19.28 5.90
CA LYS A 3 -38.15 18.09 5.52
C LYS A 3 -36.66 18.40 5.62
N ALA A 4 -36.00 17.85 6.64
CA ALA A 4 -34.55 17.88 6.75
C ALA A 4 -33.92 16.96 5.68
N VAL A 5 -33.41 17.56 4.61
CA VAL A 5 -32.60 16.87 3.61
C VAL A 5 -31.22 16.62 4.23
N LYS A 6 -30.97 15.37 4.63
CA LYS A 6 -29.63 14.88 4.99
C LYS A 6 -28.72 15.07 3.76
N LYS A 7 -27.90 16.11 3.77
CA LYS A 7 -26.80 16.29 2.82
C LYS A 7 -25.86 15.10 2.96
N LYS A 8 -25.91 14.17 2.00
CA LYS A 8 -24.86 13.16 1.81
C LYS A 8 -23.57 13.93 1.62
N LYS A 9 -22.62 13.83 2.56
CA LYS A 9 -21.28 14.39 2.37
C LYS A 9 -20.72 13.70 1.13
N ALA A 10 -20.62 14.43 0.02
CA ALA A 10 -19.91 13.95 -1.15
C ALA A 10 -18.50 13.59 -0.69
N VAL A 11 -18.12 12.32 -0.88
CA VAL A 11 -16.72 11.93 -0.80
C VAL A 11 -15.98 12.83 -1.78
N PRO A 12 -14.96 13.60 -1.36
CA PRO A 12 -14.27 14.49 -2.29
C PRO A 12 -13.71 13.64 -3.43
N GLU A 13 -14.19 13.89 -4.66
CA GLU A 13 -13.83 13.20 -5.91
C GLU A 13 -12.34 13.30 -6.30
N GLY A 14 -11.48 13.83 -5.41
CA GLY A 14 -10.09 14.20 -5.71
C GLY A 14 -9.02 13.53 -4.86
N ARG A 15 -9.31 12.51 -4.06
CA ARG A 15 -8.26 11.76 -3.34
C ARG A 15 -8.38 10.25 -3.51
N VAL A 16 -8.31 9.79 -4.76
CA VAL A 16 -7.87 8.42 -5.01
C VAL A 16 -6.40 8.38 -4.61
N GLN A 17 -6.12 7.94 -3.37
CA GLN A 17 -4.76 7.74 -2.93
C GLN A 17 -4.12 6.74 -3.90
N PRO A 18 -2.98 7.06 -4.53
CA PRO A 18 -2.33 6.13 -5.44
C PRO A 18 -2.04 4.84 -4.67
N GLN A 19 -2.75 3.78 -5.03
CA GLN A 19 -2.70 2.53 -4.31
C GLN A 19 -1.38 1.85 -4.65
N MET A 20 -0.52 1.71 -3.64
CA MET A 20 0.70 0.92 -3.76
C MET A 20 0.30 -0.55 -3.96
N LYS A 21 0.92 -1.24 -4.91
CA LYS A 21 0.77 -2.69 -5.02
C LYS A 21 1.45 -3.36 -3.83
N ILE A 22 0.75 -4.32 -3.24
CA ILE A 22 1.32 -5.21 -2.24
C ILE A 22 2.16 -6.25 -2.99
N VAL A 23 3.45 -6.32 -2.66
CA VAL A 23 4.39 -7.27 -3.26
C VAL A 23 4.86 -8.27 -2.22
N MET A 24 5.23 -9.47 -2.68
CA MET A 24 5.79 -10.53 -1.84
C MET A 24 7.30 -10.39 -1.64
N SER A 25 7.85 -11.20 -0.73
CA SER A 25 9.28 -11.27 -0.43
C SER A 25 10.12 -11.58 -1.67
N ASP A 26 9.60 -12.36 -2.62
CA ASP A 26 10.29 -12.74 -3.86
C ASP A 26 10.66 -11.52 -4.68
N VAL A 27 9.73 -10.57 -4.81
CA VAL A 27 9.94 -9.31 -5.54
C VAL A 27 10.94 -8.43 -4.78
N CYS A 28 10.85 -8.38 -3.45
CA CYS A 28 11.79 -7.61 -2.65
C CYS A 28 13.21 -8.20 -2.66
N ALA A 29 13.37 -9.52 -2.77
CA ALA A 29 14.65 -10.20 -2.82
C ALA A 29 15.43 -9.93 -4.12
N VAL A 30 14.73 -9.75 -5.25
CA VAL A 30 15.33 -9.44 -6.55
C VAL A 30 15.38 -7.94 -6.88
N CYS A 31 14.82 -7.10 -6.00
CA CYS A 31 14.72 -5.67 -6.25
C CYS A 31 16.10 -5.01 -6.19
N ARG A 32 16.54 -4.39 -7.29
CA ARG A 32 17.82 -3.66 -7.37
C ARG A 32 17.84 -2.38 -6.52
N THR A 33 16.67 -1.86 -6.18
CA THR A 33 16.48 -0.65 -5.38
C THR A 33 15.98 -1.03 -3.99
N PRO A 34 16.89 -1.29 -3.03
CA PRO A 34 16.48 -1.65 -1.68
C PRO A 34 15.68 -0.52 -1.04
N CYS A 35 14.51 -0.85 -0.50
CA CYS A 35 13.67 0.11 0.23
C CYS A 35 13.54 -0.33 1.68
N THR A 36 13.45 0.63 2.60
CA THR A 36 13.37 0.37 4.04
C THR A 36 12.23 -0.57 4.42
N ARG A 37 11.09 -0.47 3.71
CA ARG A 37 9.94 -1.37 3.92
C ARG A 37 10.23 -2.80 3.49
N GLY A 38 10.87 -2.98 2.33
CA GLY A 38 11.24 -4.30 1.80
C GLY A 38 12.30 -4.98 2.66
N LEU A 39 13.31 -4.23 3.14
CA LEU A 39 14.32 -4.73 4.05
C LEU A 39 13.70 -5.21 5.36
N ALA A 40 12.86 -4.38 6.00
CA ALA A 40 12.17 -4.76 7.23
C ALA A 40 11.22 -5.95 7.04
N TYR A 41 10.60 -6.08 5.86
CA TYR A 41 9.76 -7.24 5.54
C TYR A 41 10.60 -8.51 5.37
N LEU A 42 11.73 -8.44 4.68
CA LEU A 42 12.65 -9.57 4.53
C LEU A 42 13.22 -10.02 5.88
N GLU A 43 13.55 -9.10 6.78
CA GLU A 43 14.01 -9.43 8.14
C GLU A 43 12.93 -10.18 8.92
N ARG A 44 11.65 -9.77 8.83
CA ARG A 44 10.54 -10.51 9.43
C ARG A 44 10.37 -11.89 8.81
N MET A 45 10.44 -12.00 7.48
CA MET A 45 10.31 -13.27 6.77
C MET A 45 11.44 -14.27 7.06
N ARG A 46 12.58 -13.80 7.58
CA ARG A 46 13.67 -14.67 8.05
C ARG A 46 13.39 -15.31 9.40
N GLN A 47 12.38 -14.85 10.13
CA GLN A 47 12.02 -15.44 11.43
C GLN A 47 11.20 -16.73 11.22
N PRO A 48 11.52 -17.82 11.93
CA PRO A 48 10.76 -19.07 11.82
C PRO A 48 9.32 -18.86 12.29
N GLY A 49 8.36 -19.23 11.45
CA GLY A 49 6.92 -19.02 11.70
C GLY A 49 6.35 -17.70 11.19
N ALA A 50 7.14 -16.88 10.48
CA ALA A 50 6.65 -15.64 9.89
C ALA A 50 5.69 -15.90 8.72
N VAL A 51 4.52 -15.27 8.78
CA VAL A 51 3.53 -15.27 7.68
C VAL A 51 3.59 -13.93 6.96
N GLY A 52 3.92 -13.99 5.68
CA GLY A 52 4.06 -12.81 4.84
C GLY A 52 2.71 -12.27 4.36
N THR A 53 2.32 -11.07 4.81
CA THR A 53 1.12 -10.37 4.31
C THR A 53 1.42 -9.44 3.12
N GLY A 54 2.70 -9.38 2.72
CA GLY A 54 3.19 -8.54 1.65
C GLY A 54 3.50 -7.11 2.08
N VAL A 55 4.32 -6.45 1.29
CA VAL A 55 4.80 -5.09 1.55
C VAL A 55 4.29 -4.12 0.48
N PRO A 56 3.74 -2.95 0.86
CA PRO A 56 3.34 -1.95 -0.13
C PRO A 56 4.56 -1.33 -0.79
N CYS A 57 4.73 -1.59 -2.08
CA CYS A 57 5.88 -1.16 -2.85
C CYS A 57 5.73 0.30 -3.32
N VAL A 58 6.62 1.17 -2.85
CA VAL A 58 6.64 2.59 -3.23
C VAL A 58 6.95 2.81 -4.72
N LEU A 59 7.65 1.86 -5.36
CA LEU A 59 7.98 1.94 -6.78
C LEU A 59 6.80 1.61 -7.69
N THR A 60 5.72 1.04 -7.14
CA THR A 60 4.50 0.70 -7.89
C THR A 60 3.45 1.80 -7.89
N LEU A 61 3.75 2.95 -7.27
CA LEU A 61 2.88 4.13 -7.28
C LEU A 61 2.57 4.55 -8.73
N PRO A 62 1.30 4.52 -9.18
CA PRO A 62 0.90 5.09 -10.46
C PRO A 62 0.83 6.63 -10.32
N GLY A 63 1.98 7.31 -10.38
CA GLY A 63 2.00 8.75 -10.11
C GLY A 63 3.22 9.52 -10.61
N LYS A 64 4.02 8.96 -11.51
CA LYS A 64 5.06 9.70 -12.23
C LYS A 64 4.99 9.36 -13.72
N LYS A 65 3.98 9.90 -14.40
CA LYS A 65 4.03 10.18 -15.83
C LYS A 65 3.76 11.67 -15.99
#